data_AF-A0A966WPX6-F1
#
_entry.id   AF-A0A966WPX6-F1
#
_cell.length_a   1.000
_cell.length_b   1.000
_cell.length_c   1.000
_cell.angle_alpha   90.00
_cell.angle_beta   90.00
_cell.angle_gamma   90.00
#
_symmetry.space_group_name_H-M   'P 1'
#
loop_
_entity.id
_entity.type
_entity.pdbx_description
1 polymer ?
#
loop_
_entity_poly.entity_id
_entity_poly.type
_entity_poly.pdbx_seq_one_letter_code
_entity_poly.pdbx_strand_id
1 'polypeptide(L)'
;MSKAPENPFIIPARNWFESLRDGICSAFEAIEDELREGPHAALPPGRFQRSAWDRPEGGGGVMSVMRGRVFEKVGVNVSTVWGEFSPEFRKQMSGAEEDP
;
A
#
# COMPACT_ATOMS: atom_id res chain seq x y z
N MET A 1 -16.20 -12.61 12.88
CA MET A 1 -15.75 -11.64 11.86
C MET A 1 -16.31 -10.29 12.24
N SER A 2 -15.47 -9.30 12.55
CA SER A 2 -15.92 -7.94 12.84
C SER A 2 -16.52 -7.36 11.56
N LYS A 3 -17.73 -6.79 11.65
CA LYS A 3 -18.35 -6.09 10.52
C LYS A 3 -17.53 -4.81 10.28
N ALA A 4 -17.27 -4.46 9.03
CA ALA A 4 -16.61 -3.19 8.73
C ALA A 4 -17.43 -2.03 9.34
N PRO A 5 -16.80 -0.98 9.90
CA PRO A 5 -17.52 0.13 10.51
C PRO A 5 -18.47 0.77 9.49
N GLU A 6 -19.69 1.13 9.91
CA GLU A 6 -20.63 1.87 9.06
C GLU A 6 -20.20 3.34 9.01
N ASN A 7 -19.13 3.62 8.25
CA ASN A 7 -18.61 4.96 8.03
C ASN A 7 -18.63 5.26 6.51
N PRO A 8 -19.35 6.30 6.06
CA PRO A 8 -19.53 6.59 4.64
C PRO A 8 -18.23 7.02 3.93
N PHE A 9 -17.18 7.35 4.69
CA PHE A 9 -15.88 7.78 4.16
C PHE A 9 -14.90 6.63 3.93
N ILE A 10 -15.16 5.41 4.42
CA ILE A 10 -14.23 4.28 4.28
C ILE A 10 -14.00 3.93 2.80
N ILE A 11 -15.06 3.77 2.02
CA ILE A 11 -14.96 3.41 0.61
C ILE A 11 -14.27 4.53 -0.21
N PRO A 12 -14.70 5.81 -0.09
CA PRO A 12 -14.00 6.91 -0.75
C PRO A 12 -12.51 7.02 -0.39
N ALA A 13 -12.17 6.93 0.90
CA ALA A 13 -10.78 7.00 1.35
C ALA A 13 -9.96 5.84 0.78
N ARG A 14 -10.48 4.60 0.88
CA ARG A 14 -9.84 3.41 0.31
C ARG A 14 -9.53 3.59 -1.18
N ASN A 15 -10.53 3.99 -1.96
CA ASN A 15 -10.38 4.18 -3.40
C ASN A 15 -9.34 5.27 -3.73
N TRP A 16 -9.34 6.36 -2.96
CA TRP A 16 -8.36 7.43 -3.13
C TRP A 16 -6.93 6.94 -2.88
N PHE A 17 -6.69 6.23 -1.77
CA PHE A 17 -5.36 5.69 -1.46
C PHE A 17 -4.91 4.60 -2.44
N GLU A 18 -5.82 3.74 -2.90
CA GLU A 18 -5.52 2.76 -3.95
C GLU A 18 -5.15 3.44 -5.28
N SER A 19 -5.84 4.53 -5.63
CA SER A 19 -5.51 5.33 -6.82
C SER A 19 -4.15 6.03 -6.69
N LEU A 20 -3.84 6.56 -5.51
CA LEU A 20 -2.54 7.15 -5.22
C LEU A 20 -1.41 6.11 -5.36
N ARG A 21 -1.60 4.90 -4.80
CA ARG A 21 -0.65 3.79 -4.97
C ARG A 21 -0.42 3.51 -6.45
N ASP A 22 -1.48 3.42 -7.24
CA ASP A 22 -1.37 3.11 -8.68
C ASP A 22 -0.64 4.21 -9.45
N GLY A 23 -0.88 5.48 -9.12
CA GLY A 23 -0.14 6.61 -9.69
C GLY A 23 1.34 6.57 -9.35
N ILE A 24 1.70 6.30 -8.10
CA ILE A 24 3.11 6.18 -7.67
C ILE A 24 3.79 5.01 -8.38
N CYS A 25 3.13 3.84 -8.44
CA CYS A 25 3.68 2.68 -9.14
C CYS A 25 3.94 2.99 -10.62
N SER A 26 2.97 3.64 -11.29
CA SER A 26 3.09 4.02 -12.71
C SER A 26 4.27 4.99 -12.95
N ALA A 27 4.50 5.93 -12.04
CA ALA A 27 5.62 6.86 -12.14
C ALA A 27 6.98 6.14 -12.05
N PHE A 28 7.11 5.17 -11.15
CA PHE A 28 8.34 4.37 -11.05
C PHE A 28 8.58 3.48 -12.27
N GLU A 29 7.54 2.86 -12.82
CA GLU A 29 7.64 2.07 -14.04
C GLU A 29 7.99 2.93 -15.25
N ALA A 30 7.48 4.16 -15.33
CA ALA A 30 7.87 5.12 -16.37
C ALA A 30 9.36 5.46 -16.30
N ILE A 31 9.91 5.69 -15.10
CA ILE A 31 11.35 5.93 -14.92
C ILE A 31 12.18 4.71 -15.35
N GLU A 32 11.75 3.49 -15.00
CA GLU A 32 12.38 2.26 -15.48
C GLU A 32 12.36 2.18 -17.01
N ASP A 33 11.26 2.60 -17.64
CA ASP A 33 11.08 2.63 -19.09
C ASP A 33 11.84 3.74 -19.79
N GLU A 34 12.26 4.80 -19.12
CA GLU A 34 12.98 5.94 -19.70
C GLU A 34 14.50 5.71 -19.81
N LEU A 35 15.07 4.73 -19.10
CA LEU A 35 16.50 4.43 -19.21
C LEU A 35 16.85 3.97 -20.64
N ARG A 36 17.63 4.79 -21.36
CA ARG A 36 18.10 4.50 -22.74
C ARG A 36 19.57 4.09 -22.80
N GLU A 37 20.38 4.58 -21.87
CA GLU A 37 21.84 4.45 -21.90
C GLU A 37 22.39 4.10 -20.50
N GLY A 38 23.64 3.64 -20.45
CA GLY A 38 24.33 3.28 -19.22
C GLY A 38 24.40 1.77 -18.96
N PRO A 39 25.06 1.35 -17.87
CA PRO A 39 25.46 -0.04 -17.64
C PRO A 39 24.29 -1.02 -17.50
N HIS A 40 23.10 -0.53 -17.17
CA HIS A 40 21.91 -1.34 -16.94
C HIS A 40 20.85 -1.17 -18.04
N ALA A 41 21.09 -0.39 -19.09
CA ALA A 41 20.11 -0.12 -20.15
C ALA A 41 19.70 -1.38 -20.94
N ALA A 42 20.59 -2.38 -21.02
CA ALA A 42 20.30 -3.66 -21.66
C ALA A 42 19.46 -4.62 -20.79
N LEU A 43 19.32 -4.34 -19.49
CA LEU A 43 18.46 -5.13 -18.60
C LEU A 43 16.99 -4.79 -18.88
N PRO A 44 16.06 -5.73 -18.64
CA PRO A 44 14.63 -5.44 -18.73
C PRO A 44 14.24 -4.41 -17.67
N PRO A 45 13.29 -3.50 -17.98
CA PRO A 45 12.79 -2.54 -17.01
C PRO A 45 12.00 -3.25 -15.90
N GLY A 46 12.12 -2.75 -14.67
CA GLY A 46 11.38 -3.26 -13.53
C GLY A 46 9.88 -3.06 -13.66
N ARG A 47 9.11 -3.97 -13.07
CA ARG A 47 7.64 -3.89 -12.96
C ARG A 47 7.18 -4.30 -11.57
N PHE A 48 6.07 -3.72 -11.11
CA PHE A 48 5.51 -4.07 -9.81
C PHE A 48 4.85 -5.45 -9.83
N GLN A 49 5.22 -6.27 -8.85
CA GLN A 49 4.48 -7.46 -8.46
C GLN A 49 3.57 -7.12 -7.28
N ARG A 50 2.28 -7.46 -7.40
CA ARG A 50 1.26 -7.16 -6.40
C ARG A 50 0.82 -8.42 -5.68
N SER A 51 0.76 -8.34 -4.35
CA SER A 51 0.27 -9.42 -3.49
C SER A 51 -0.78 -8.89 -2.54
N ALA A 52 -2.01 -9.38 -2.68
CA ALA A 52 -3.08 -9.11 -1.73
C ALA A 52 -2.91 -9.98 -0.47
N TRP A 53 -3.32 -9.44 0.67
CA TRP A 53 -3.36 -10.16 1.93
C TRP A 53 -4.54 -9.69 2.76
N ASP A 54 -5.06 -10.60 3.59
CA ASP A 54 -6.18 -10.35 4.48
C ASP A 54 -5.73 -10.47 5.94
N ARG A 55 -6.31 -9.64 6.82
CA ARG A 55 -6.10 -9.72 8.26
C ARG A 55 -7.28 -10.48 8.88
N PRO A 56 -7.05 -11.60 9.61
CA PRO A 56 -8.14 -12.35 10.24
C PRO A 56 -9.05 -11.54 11.16
N GLU A 57 -8.49 -10.50 11.81
CA GLU A 57 -9.20 -9.62 12.74
C GLU A 57 -9.99 -8.48 12.06
N GLY A 58 -9.75 -8.23 10.77
CA GLY A 58 -10.45 -7.21 9.99
C GLY A 58 -9.56 -6.44 9.03
N GLY A 59 -10.02 -6.35 7.78
CA GLY A 59 -9.34 -5.64 6.70
C GLY A 59 -8.23 -6.42 6.03
N GLY A 60 -7.29 -5.71 5.43
CA GLY A 60 -6.22 -6.27 4.61
C GLY A 60 -5.50 -5.21 3.82
N GLY A 61 -4.80 -5.62 2.77
CA GLY A 61 -4.06 -4.68 1.93
C GLY A 61 -3.47 -5.33 0.68
N VAL A 62 -2.77 -4.49 -0.08
CA VAL A 62 -2.01 -4.91 -1.26
C VAL A 62 -0.59 -4.40 -1.10
N MET A 63 0.35 -5.33 -1.12
CA MET A 63 1.78 -5.04 -1.23
C MET A 63 2.16 -4.92 -2.70
N SER A 64 2.93 -3.89 -3.06
CA SER A 64 3.49 -3.77 -4.42
C SER A 64 5.00 -3.65 -4.31
N VAL A 65 5.73 -4.60 -4.88
CA VAL A 65 7.20 -4.62 -4.87
C VAL A 65 7.73 -4.62 -6.29
N MET A 66 8.68 -3.73 -6.58
CA MET A 66 9.42 -3.70 -7.84
C MET A 66 10.91 -3.83 -7.57
N ARG A 67 11.61 -4.53 -8.44
CA ARG A 67 13.06 -4.48 -8.58
C ARG A 67 13.36 -4.27 -10.06
N GLY A 68 14.32 -3.41 -10.37
CA GLY A 68 14.55 -2.99 -11.73
C GLY A 68 15.98 -2.57 -12.00
N ARG A 69 16.16 -1.98 -13.17
CA ARG A 69 17.47 -1.57 -13.71
C ARG A 69 17.84 -0.15 -13.30
N VAL A 70 16.87 0.64 -12.82
CA VAL A 70 17.09 1.97 -12.23
C VAL A 70 17.04 1.88 -10.70
N PHE A 71 16.04 1.18 -10.16
CA PHE A 71 15.86 1.03 -8.72
C PHE A 71 16.18 -0.39 -8.26
N GLU A 72 17.08 -0.52 -7.29
CA GLU A 72 17.39 -1.82 -6.67
C GLU A 72 16.13 -2.46 -6.06
N LYS A 73 15.30 -1.63 -5.40
CA LYS A 73 14.01 -2.04 -4.83
C LYS A 73 13.09 -0.86 -4.59
N VAL A 74 11.80 -1.03 -4.90
CA VAL A 74 10.72 -0.10 -4.54
C VAL A 74 9.59 -0.88 -3.88
N GLY A 75 8.97 -0.29 -2.85
CA GLY A 75 7.78 -0.83 -2.19
C GLY A 75 6.69 0.23 -2.07
N VAL A 76 5.48 -0.06 -2.56
CA VAL A 76 4.31 0.81 -2.41
C VAL A 76 3.14 -0.04 -1.93
N ASN A 77 2.80 0.11 -0.65
CA ASN A 77 1.80 -0.72 0.03
C ASN A 77 0.60 0.15 0.43
N VAL A 78 -0.60 -0.40 0.28
CA VAL A 78 -1.83 0.21 0.80
C VAL A 78 -2.56 -0.81 1.66
N SER A 79 -3.07 -0.38 2.80
CA SER A 79 -3.83 -1.23 3.72
C SER A 79 -5.09 -0.50 4.17
N THR A 80 -6.19 -1.23 4.28
CA THR A 80 -7.43 -0.78 4.91
C THR A 80 -7.73 -1.78 6.00
N VAL A 81 -7.48 -1.41 7.25
CA VAL A 81 -7.57 -2.30 8.42
C VAL A 81 -8.60 -1.78 9.41
N TRP A 82 -9.27 -2.70 10.08
CA TRP A 82 -10.21 -2.40 11.16
C TRP A 82 -10.22 -3.53 12.18
N GLY A 83 -10.72 -3.25 13.37
CA GLY A 83 -10.72 -4.16 14.52
C GLY A 83 -10.74 -3.34 15.80
N GLU A 84 -10.74 -4.01 16.93
CA GLU A 84 -10.65 -3.34 18.23
C GLU A 84 -9.17 -3.19 18.62
N PHE A 85 -8.81 -2.02 19.13
CA PHE A 85 -7.47 -1.85 19.70
C PHE A 85 -7.33 -2.62 21.02
N SER A 86 -6.16 -3.23 21.23
CA SER A 86 -5.84 -3.82 22.53
C SER A 86 -5.85 -2.74 23.62
N PRO A 87 -6.20 -3.08 24.87
CA PRO A 87 -6.24 -2.12 25.97
C PRO A 87 -4.92 -1.37 26.19
N GLU A 88 -3.79 -2.01 25.93
CA GLU A 88 -2.46 -1.39 26.00
C GLU A 88 -2.19 -0.43 24.84
N PHE A 89 -2.69 -0.74 23.64
CA PHE A 89 -2.43 0.04 22.43
C PHE A 89 -3.28 1.31 22.35
N ARG A 90 -4.51 1.29 22.90
CA ARG A 90 -5.36 2.50 23.01
C ARG A 90 -4.65 3.66 23.71
N LYS A 91 -3.88 3.35 24.75
CA LYS A 91 -3.14 4.35 25.54
C LYS A 91 -1.97 5.01 24.79
N GLN A 92 -1.56 4.45 23.65
CA GLN A 92 -0.46 4.96 22.83
C GLN A 92 -0.95 5.71 21.59
N MET A 93 -2.25 5.67 21.30
CA MET A 93 -2.85 6.33 20.14
C MET A 93 -3.67 7.54 20.55
N SER A 94 -3.20 8.73 20.18
CA SER A 94 -3.94 9.98 20.34
C SER A 94 -5.30 9.89 19.64
N GLY A 95 -6.39 9.96 20.42
CA GLY A 95 -7.77 9.92 19.91
C GLY A 95 -8.47 8.56 19.99
N ALA A 96 -7.78 7.48 20.39
CA ALA A 96 -8.37 6.14 20.50
C ALA A 96 -9.04 5.82 21.86
N GLU A 97 -9.14 6.82 22.76
CA GLU A 97 -9.85 6.68 24.04
C GLU A 97 -11.36 6.87 23.91
N GLU A 98 -11.83 7.65 22.92
CA GLU A 98 -13.24 8.01 22.74
C GLU A 98 -13.99 7.09 21.74
N ASP A 99 -13.27 6.39 20.86
CA ASP A 99 -13.80 5.42 19.88
C ASP A 99 -12.81 4.23 19.72
N PRO A 100 -12.99 3.12 20.48
CA PRO A 100 -12.01 2.04 20.66
C PRO A 100 -11.92 0.98 19.55
#